data_AF-A0A959SIV1-F1
#
_entry.id   AF-A0A959SIV1-F1
#
_cell.length_a   1.000
_cell.length_b   1.000
_cell.length_c   1.000
_cell.angle_alpha   90.00
_cell.angle_beta   90.00
_cell.angle_gamma   90.00
#
_symmetry.space_group_name_H-M   'P 1'
#
loop_
_entity.id
_entity.type
_entity.pdbx_description
1 polymer ?
#
loop_
_entity_poly.entity_id
_entity_poly.type
_entity_poly.pdbx_seq_one_letter_code
_entity_poly.pdbx_strand_id
1 'polypeptide(L)'
;MSFELFAQIQDASEAARQVLEQTQTAPVIPQETTLSVWELIMMGGWYIMGPLALMSLIAVYIIIERTMAINRALKDEKDFMAKIRDYIHEGKIDSARNLCQTSNTPVARMLEKGI
;
A
#
# COMPACT_ATOMS: atom_id res chain seq x y z
N MET A 1 -11.71 -57.60 46.84
CA MET A 1 -12.24 -56.33 46.29
C MET A 1 -11.20 -55.21 46.20
N SER A 2 -10.09 -55.23 46.96
CA SER A 2 -9.00 -54.25 46.83
C SER A 2 -8.01 -54.52 45.69
N PHE A 3 -7.93 -55.77 45.20
CA PHE A 3 -6.97 -56.19 44.18
C PHE A 3 -7.38 -55.78 42.74
N GLU A 4 -8.68 -55.79 42.43
CA GLU A 4 -9.24 -55.38 41.13
C GLU A 4 -9.04 -53.89 40.83
N LEU A 5 -9.11 -53.05 41.88
CA LEU A 5 -8.93 -51.59 41.76
C LEU A 5 -7.47 -51.23 41.42
N PHE A 6 -6.51 -52.04 41.86
CA PHE A 6 -5.09 -51.83 41.59
C PHE A 6 -4.73 -52.19 40.13
N ALA A 7 -5.33 -53.24 39.58
CA ALA A 7 -5.15 -53.62 38.17
C ALA A 7 -5.64 -52.54 37.21
N GLN A 8 -6.80 -51.94 37.50
CA GLN A 8 -7.40 -50.91 36.65
C GLN A 8 -6.61 -49.58 36.64
N ILE A 9 -5.87 -49.29 37.71
CA ILE A 9 -4.98 -48.11 37.80
C ILE A 9 -3.68 -48.34 37.03
N GLN A 10 -3.18 -49.59 37.00
CA GLN A 10 -1.98 -49.96 36.25
C GLN A 10 -2.20 -49.83 34.73
N ASP A 11 -3.31 -50.37 34.20
CA ASP A 11 -3.66 -50.30 32.77
C ASP A 11 -3.81 -48.84 32.27
N ALA A 12 -4.43 -47.99 33.08
CA ALA A 12 -4.58 -46.56 32.77
C ALA A 12 -3.23 -45.83 32.69
N SER A 13 -2.25 -46.24 33.50
CA SER A 13 -0.88 -45.68 33.48
C SER A 13 -0.06 -46.14 32.27
N GLU A 14 -0.29 -47.36 31.78
CA GLU A 14 0.36 -47.91 30.58
C GLU A 14 -0.22 -47.31 29.30
N ALA A 15 -1.54 -47.08 29.26
CA ALA A 15 -2.19 -46.34 28.18
C ALA A 15 -1.70 -44.88 28.11
N ALA A 16 -1.51 -44.23 29.27
CA ALA A 16 -0.93 -42.88 29.32
C ALA A 16 0.54 -42.85 28.83
N ARG A 17 1.32 -43.91 29.12
CA ARG A 17 2.69 -44.06 28.61
C ARG A 17 2.73 -44.27 27.10
N GLN A 18 1.82 -45.06 26.54
CA GLN A 18 1.71 -45.23 25.08
C GLN A 18 1.36 -43.92 24.36
N VAL A 19 0.49 -43.09 24.93
CA VAL A 19 0.14 -41.78 24.34
C VAL A 19 1.32 -40.80 24.40
N LEU A 20 2.15 -40.85 25.46
CA LEU A 20 3.36 -40.03 25.57
C LEU A 20 4.47 -40.49 24.60
N GLU A 21 4.60 -41.81 24.37
CA GLU A 21 5.60 -42.38 23.45
C GLU A 21 5.23 -42.17 21.98
N GLN A 22 3.92 -42.19 21.65
CA GLN A 22 3.40 -41.81 20.32
C GLN A 22 3.53 -40.31 20.03
N THR A 23 3.64 -39.46 21.07
CA THR A 23 3.87 -38.02 20.89
C THR A 23 5.33 -37.68 20.56
N GLN A 24 6.28 -38.60 20.78
CA GLN A 24 7.72 -38.38 20.51
C GLN A 24 8.21 -38.92 19.16
N THR A 25 7.37 -39.56 18.36
CA THR A 25 7.73 -40.13 17.04
C THR A 25 7.09 -39.42 15.85
N ALA A 26 6.51 -38.24 16.05
CA ALA A 26 6.23 -37.34 14.94
C ALA A 26 7.54 -36.62 14.56
N PRO A 27 8.10 -36.82 13.35
CA PRO A 27 9.21 -36.01 12.91
C PRO A 27 8.73 -34.56 12.87
N VAL A 28 9.25 -33.74 13.78
CA VAL A 28 9.35 -32.29 13.57
C VAL A 28 10.28 -32.15 12.38
N ILE A 29 9.73 -32.08 11.18
CA ILE A 29 10.45 -31.70 9.98
C ILE A 29 10.43 -30.17 10.03
N PRO A 30 11.55 -29.47 10.26
CA PRO A 30 11.67 -28.10 9.80
C PRO A 30 11.63 -28.18 8.28
N GLN A 31 10.42 -28.17 7.72
CA GLN A 31 10.23 -27.87 6.33
C GLN A 31 10.60 -26.39 6.20
N GLU A 32 11.85 -26.13 5.83
CA GLU A 32 12.15 -24.95 5.03
C GLU A 32 11.48 -25.15 3.66
N THR A 33 10.15 -25.20 3.65
CA THR A 33 9.41 -24.91 2.44
C THR A 33 9.71 -23.44 2.18
N THR A 34 10.56 -23.20 1.19
CA THR A 34 10.58 -21.93 0.47
C THR A 34 9.19 -21.76 -0.13
N LEU A 35 8.21 -21.40 0.70
CA LEU A 35 6.85 -21.13 0.28
C LEU A 35 6.98 -20.03 -0.76
N SER A 36 6.77 -20.44 -2.00
CA SER A 36 6.90 -19.52 -3.12
C SER A 36 5.83 -18.45 -2.92
N VAL A 37 6.12 -17.18 -3.26
CA VAL A 37 5.19 -16.06 -3.10
C VAL A 37 3.81 -16.39 -3.71
N TRP A 38 3.81 -17.17 -4.79
CA TRP A 38 2.63 -17.71 -5.45
C TRP A 38 1.78 -18.66 -4.58
N GLU A 39 2.41 -19.54 -3.80
CA GLU A 39 1.74 -20.48 -2.90
C GLU A 39 1.15 -19.75 -1.68
N LEU A 40 1.82 -18.71 -1.19
CA LEU A 40 1.32 -17.83 -0.14
C LEU A 40 0.06 -17.06 -0.59
N ILE A 41 0.01 -16.61 -1.85
CA ILE A 41 -1.16 -15.95 -2.41
C ILE A 41 -2.34 -16.91 -2.52
N MET A 42 -2.12 -18.16 -2.93
CA MET A 42 -3.18 -19.17 -3.00
C MET A 42 -3.69 -19.58 -1.61
N MET A 43 -2.81 -19.71 -0.62
CA MET A 43 -3.19 -20.09 0.74
C MET A 43 -3.82 -18.93 1.54
N GLY A 44 -3.52 -17.68 1.18
CA GLY A 44 -4.01 -16.47 1.85
C GLY A 44 -5.51 -16.18 1.73
N GLY A 45 -6.23 -16.99 0.95
CA GLY A 45 -7.69 -16.94 0.85
C GLY A 45 -8.23 -15.75 0.05
N TRP A 46 -9.32 -15.98 -0.70
CA TRP A 46 -9.96 -14.97 -1.53
C TRP A 46 -10.46 -13.74 -0.73
N TYR A 47 -10.90 -13.95 0.51
CA TYR A 47 -11.46 -12.88 1.35
C TYR A 47 -10.45 -11.80 1.77
N ILE A 48 -9.16 -12.14 1.89
CA ILE A 48 -8.11 -11.19 2.26
C ILE A 48 -7.39 -10.66 1.02
N MET A 49 -7.03 -11.55 0.09
CA MET A 49 -6.32 -11.15 -1.13
C MET A 49 -7.17 -10.34 -2.11
N GLY A 50 -8.48 -10.63 -2.20
CA GLY A 50 -9.40 -9.94 -3.10
C GLY A 50 -9.50 -8.43 -2.82
N PRO A 51 -9.91 -8.01 -1.60
CA PRO A 51 -9.98 -6.60 -1.25
C PRO A 51 -8.63 -5.88 -1.35
N LEU A 52 -7.54 -6.57 -1.00
CA LEU A 52 -6.19 -5.99 -1.04
C LEU A 52 -5.75 -5.71 -2.49
N ALA A 53 -6.00 -6.63 -3.41
CA ALA A 53 -5.77 -6.42 -4.83
C ALA A 53 -6.65 -5.29 -5.40
N LEU A 54 -7.93 -5.24 -5.02
CA LEU A 54 -8.86 -4.20 -5.46
C LEU A 54 -8.44 -2.81 -4.94
N MET A 55 -8.09 -2.70 -3.66
CA MET A 55 -7.59 -1.47 -3.04
C MET A 55 -6.27 -1.03 -3.68
N SER A 56 -5.36 -1.96 -4.00
CA SER A 56 -4.12 -1.66 -4.72
C SER A 56 -4.40 -1.08 -6.11
N LEU A 57 -5.33 -1.68 -6.86
CA LEU A 57 -5.69 -1.22 -8.19
C LEU A 57 -6.33 0.18 -8.16
N ILE A 58 -7.22 0.42 -7.19
CA ILE A 58 -7.81 1.76 -6.95
C ILE A 58 -6.73 2.77 -6.55
N ALA A 59 -5.80 2.41 -5.67
CA ALA A 59 -4.73 3.31 -5.24
C ALA A 59 -3.84 3.72 -6.42
N VAL A 60 -3.43 2.76 -7.27
CA VAL A 60 -2.64 3.03 -8.48
C VAL A 60 -3.42 3.94 -9.43
N TYR A 61 -4.72 3.69 -9.63
CA TYR A 61 -5.58 4.55 -10.45
C TYR A 61 -5.61 6.01 -9.96
N ILE A 62 -5.81 6.23 -8.65
CA ILE A 62 -5.82 7.57 -8.05
C ILE A 62 -4.47 8.26 -8.22
N ILE A 63 -3.36 7.54 -8.03
CA ILE A 63 -2.02 8.10 -8.20
C ILE A 63 -1.83 8.58 -9.64
N ILE A 64 -2.19 7.77 -10.63
CA ILE A 64 -2.04 8.13 -12.05
C ILE A 64 -2.90 9.36 -12.39
N GLU A 65 -4.19 9.35 -12.04
CA GLU A 65 -5.08 10.48 -12.28
C GLU A 65 -4.53 11.76 -11.65
N ARG A 66 -4.09 11.64 -10.39
CA ARG A 66 -3.65 12.81 -9.64
C ARG A 66 -2.31 13.35 -10.14
N THR A 67 -1.36 12.48 -10.45
CA THR A 67 -0.07 12.88 -11.02
C THR A 67 -0.25 13.52 -12.39
N MET A 68 -1.16 13.02 -13.24
CA MET A 68 -1.47 13.68 -14.52
C MET A 68 -2.09 15.06 -14.32
N ALA A 69 -3.03 15.21 -13.40
CA ALA A 69 -3.66 16.50 -13.11
C ALA A 69 -2.63 17.54 -12.59
N ILE A 70 -1.76 17.14 -11.67
CA ILE A 70 -0.69 18.00 -11.14
C ILE A 70 0.30 18.37 -12.25
N ASN A 71 0.74 17.41 -13.07
CA ASN A 71 1.69 17.67 -14.15
C ASN A 71 1.14 18.64 -15.20
N ARG A 72 -0.15 18.58 -15.52
CA ARG A 72 -0.79 19.53 -16.44
C ARG A 72 -0.79 20.94 -15.85
N ALA A 73 -1.20 21.09 -14.58
CA ALA A 73 -1.19 22.38 -13.90
C ALA A 73 0.23 23.00 -13.81
N LEU A 74 1.24 22.19 -13.53
CA LEU A 74 2.65 22.63 -13.46
C LEU A 74 3.20 23.08 -14.82
N LYS A 75 2.77 22.46 -15.92
CA LYS A 75 3.25 22.82 -17.26
C LYS A 75 2.76 24.20 -17.66
N ASP A 76 1.48 24.50 -17.43
CA ASP A 76 0.87 25.79 -17.76
C ASP A 76 1.49 26.94 -16.95
N GLU A 77 1.84 26.69 -15.69
CA GLU A 77 2.53 27.66 -14.82
C GLU A 77 3.92 28.06 -15.37
N LYS A 78 4.70 27.10 -15.88
CA LYS A 78 6.04 27.37 -16.42
C LYS A 78 6.03 28.26 -17.67
N ASP A 79 5.09 28.02 -18.58
CA ASP A 79 4.93 28.84 -19.80
C ASP A 79 4.45 30.26 -19.44
N PHE A 80 3.52 30.37 -18.49
CA PHE A 80 3.07 31.65 -17.95
C PHE A 80 4.23 32.46 -17.34
N MET A 81 5.06 31.85 -16.49
CA MET A 81 6.20 32.55 -15.90
C MET A 81 7.28 32.96 -16.90
N ALA A 82 7.47 32.21 -17.98
CA ALA A 82 8.35 32.62 -19.06
C ALA A 82 7.85 33.93 -19.71
N LYS A 83 6.57 33.98 -20.10
CA LYS A 83 5.96 35.15 -20.72
C LYS A 83 5.94 36.39 -19.82
N ILE A 84 5.66 36.22 -18.52
CA ILE A 84 5.69 37.34 -17.57
C ILE A 84 7.09 37.93 -17.48
N ARG A 85 8.13 37.11 -17.36
CA ARG A 85 9.52 37.58 -17.30
C ARG A 85 9.90 38.39 -18.54
N ASP A 86 9.46 37.96 -19.72
CA ASP A 86 9.73 38.67 -20.97
C ASP A 86 9.03 40.05 -20.99
N TYR A 87 7.75 40.13 -20.58
CA TYR A 87 7.04 41.41 -20.49
C TYR A 87 7.68 42.39 -19.50
N ILE A 88 8.20 41.90 -18.38
CA ILE A 88 8.92 42.75 -17.41
C ILE A 88 10.26 43.23 -17.97
N HIS A 89 11.01 42.37 -18.66
CA HIS A 89 12.27 42.77 -19.30
C HIS A 89 12.07 43.81 -20.39
N GLU A 90 10.95 43.72 -21.12
CA GLU A 90 10.57 44.69 -22.16
C GLU A 90 9.93 45.97 -21.60
N GLY A 91 9.68 46.05 -20.29
CA GLY A 91 9.02 47.18 -19.64
C GLY A 91 7.51 47.29 -19.91
N LYS A 92 6.87 46.25 -20.43
CA LYS A 92 5.45 46.22 -20.82
C LYS A 92 4.56 45.79 -19.66
N ILE A 93 4.46 46.62 -18.62
CA ILE A 93 3.70 46.31 -17.39
C ILE A 93 2.21 46.12 -17.66
N ASP A 94 1.61 46.90 -18.56
CA ASP A 94 0.19 46.75 -18.92
C ASP A 94 -0.13 45.39 -19.56
N SER A 95 0.79 44.87 -20.38
CA SER A 95 0.65 43.55 -21.02
C SER A 95 0.81 42.42 -19.99
N ALA A 96 1.76 42.57 -19.06
CA ALA A 96 1.93 41.63 -17.95
C ALA A 96 0.66 41.56 -17.09
N ARG A 97 0.04 42.71 -16.78
CA ARG A 97 -1.20 42.78 -16.01
C ARG A 97 -2.37 42.09 -16.72
N ASN A 98 -2.51 42.29 -18.03
CA ASN A 98 -3.55 41.63 -18.82
C ASN A 98 -3.36 40.09 -18.85
N LEU A 99 -2.12 39.61 -18.98
CA LEU A 99 -1.82 38.19 -18.92
C LEU A 99 -2.16 37.58 -17.54
N CYS A 100 -1.90 38.31 -16.44
CA CYS A 100 -2.30 37.89 -15.11
C CYS A 100 -3.83 37.83 -14.92
N GLN A 101 -4.59 38.73 -15.54
CA GLN A 101 -6.06 38.75 -15.44
C GLN A 101 -6.74 37.66 -16.25
N THR A 102 -6.12 37.24 -17.35
CA THR A 102 -6.64 36.16 -18.21
C THR A 102 -6.24 34.76 -17.70
N SER A 103 -5.12 34.64 -17.00
CA SER A 103 -4.65 33.38 -16.40
C SER A 103 -5.29 33.16 -15.02
N ASN A 104 -6.22 32.20 -14.91
CA ASN A 104 -6.91 31.87 -13.66
C ASN A 104 -6.09 30.93 -12.75
N THR A 105 -4.79 31.19 -12.58
CA THR A 105 -3.90 30.40 -11.72
C THR A 105 -3.62 31.14 -10.40
N PRO A 106 -3.34 30.42 -9.30
CA PRO A 106 -2.96 31.06 -8.03
C PRO A 106 -1.71 31.94 -8.17
N VAL A 107 -0.76 31.54 -9.02
CA VAL A 107 0.46 32.29 -9.31
C VAL A 107 0.15 33.61 -10.02
N ALA A 108 -0.75 33.60 -11.01
CA ALA A 108 -1.17 34.83 -11.69
C ALA A 108 -1.83 35.84 -10.73
N ARG A 109 -2.65 35.38 -9.79
CA ARG A 109 -3.26 36.25 -8.75
C ARG A 109 -2.24 36.82 -7.78
N MET A 110 -1.20 36.05 -7.44
CA MET A 110 -0.10 36.55 -6.61
C MET A 110 0.72 37.59 -7.36
N LEU A 111 1.07 37.33 -8.62
CA LEU A 111 1.80 38.26 -9.45
C LEU A 111 1.02 39.55 -9.69
N GLU A 112 -0.28 39.49 -10.02
CA GLU A 112 -1.12 40.69 -10.23
C GLU A 112 -1.05 41.70 -9.07
N LYS A 113 -0.84 41.23 -7.83
CA LYS A 113 -0.69 42.11 -6.66
C LYS A 113 0.75 42.61 -6.43
N GLY A 114 1.74 41.94 -7.02
CA GLY A 114 3.16 42.26 -6.90
C GLY A 114 3.72 43.13 -8.04
N ILE A 115 3.07 43.16 -9.20
CA ILE A 115 3.33 44.12 -10.30
C ILE A 115 2.62 45.45 -10.09
#